data_AF-A0A838RGA2-F1
#
_entry.id   AF-A0A838RGA2-F1
#
_cell.length_a   1.000
_cell.length_b   1.000
_cell.length_c   1.000
_cell.angle_alpha   90.00
_cell.angle_beta   90.00
_cell.angle_gamma   90.00
#
_symmetry.space_group_name_H-M   'P 1'
#
loop_
_entity.id
_entity.type
_entity.pdbx_description
1 polymer ?
#
loop_
_entity_poly.entity_id
_entity_poly.type
_entity_poly.pdbx_seq_one_letter_code
_entity_poly.pdbx_strand_id
1 'polypeptide(L)'
;AELNRLMGEITTRHAPPMQGKRKLRFRFATQAETSPPTFIFFVNHEDMVHFGYQRYIENNLRERYSFVGTPIRMRFRSGTDEELEGKPKRSSTKKSAKKKR
;
A
#
# COMPACT_ATOMS: atom_id res chain seq x y z
N ALA A 1 2.71 -11.08 -13.68
CA ALA A 1 2.26 -10.17 -12.60
C ALA A 1 0.73 -10.11 -12.57
N GLU A 2 0.09 -11.15 -12.02
CA GLU A 2 -1.37 -11.29 -12.00
C GLU A 2 -2.05 -10.36 -10.98
N LEU A 3 -1.43 -10.19 -9.81
CA LEU A 3 -1.90 -9.31 -8.73
C LEU A 3 -2.01 -7.84 -9.16
N ASN A 4 -1.05 -7.35 -9.94
CA ASN A 4 -1.08 -5.97 -10.45
C ASN A 4 -2.20 -5.75 -11.47
N ARG A 5 -2.52 -6.77 -12.29
CA ARG A 5 -3.66 -6.72 -13.22
C ARG A 5 -4.98 -6.68 -12.44
N LEU A 6 -5.11 -7.55 -11.45
CA LEU A 6 -6.27 -7.56 -10.55
C LEU A 6 -6.46 -6.18 -9.88
N MET A 7 -5.38 -5.56 -9.39
CA MET A 7 -5.46 -4.23 -8.79
C MET A 7 -5.93 -3.15 -9.77
N GLY A 8 -5.50 -3.23 -11.04
CA GLY A 8 -5.99 -2.34 -12.10
C GLY A 8 -7.49 -2.52 -12.34
N GLU A 9 -7.97 -3.76 -12.41
CA GLU A 9 -9.39 -4.08 -12.55
C GLU A 9 -10.22 -3.57 -11.36
N ILE A 10 -9.78 -3.84 -10.12
CA ILE A 10 -10.44 -3.38 -8.89
C ILE A 10 -10.55 -1.85 -8.86
N THR A 11 -9.45 -1.15 -9.18
CA THR A 11 -9.40 0.32 -9.19
C THR A 11 -10.30 0.91 -10.28
N THR A 12 -10.44 0.22 -11.41
CA THR A 12 -11.30 0.64 -12.52
C THR A 12 -12.77 0.44 -12.20
N ARG A 13 -13.13 -0.67 -11.54
CA ARG A 13 -14.50 -0.97 -11.11
C ARG A 13 -14.97 -0.03 -10.00
N HIS A 14 -14.12 0.23 -9.01
CA HIS A 14 -14.44 1.12 -7.92
C HIS A 14 -13.27 2.08 -7.67
N ALA A 15 -13.44 3.30 -8.17
CA ALA A 15 -12.47 4.35 -8.00
C ALA A 15 -12.24 4.60 -6.51
N PRO A 16 -10.97 4.74 -6.08
CA PRO A 16 -10.68 5.01 -4.68
C PRO A 16 -11.23 6.37 -4.24
N PRO A 17 -11.65 6.49 -2.97
CA PRO A 17 -12.19 7.72 -2.44
C PRO A 17 -11.18 8.85 -2.59
N MET A 18 -11.67 10.02 -3.00
CA MET A 18 -10.88 11.24 -3.00
C MET A 18 -11.04 11.95 -1.67
N GLN A 19 -9.93 12.37 -1.06
CA GLN A 19 -9.94 13.20 0.12
C GLN A 19 -9.50 14.62 -0.27
N GLY A 20 -10.47 15.50 -0.46
CA GLY A 20 -10.24 16.86 -0.98
C GLY A 20 -9.64 16.85 -2.39
N LYS A 21 -8.45 17.47 -2.55
CA LYS A 21 -7.73 17.55 -3.84
C LYS A 21 -6.79 16.36 -4.10
N ARG A 22 -6.64 15.44 -3.14
CA ARG A 22 -5.68 14.32 -3.23
C ARG A 22 -6.43 13.07 -3.69
N LYS A 23 -5.96 12.47 -4.80
CA LYS A 23 -6.47 11.20 -5.30
C LYS A 23 -5.58 10.07 -4.81
N LEU A 24 -6.17 9.04 -4.19
CA LEU A 24 -5.46 7.81 -3.85
C LEU A 24 -5.10 7.06 -5.13
N ARG A 25 -3.83 6.68 -5.27
CA ARG A 25 -3.30 5.94 -6.42
C ARG A 25 -2.57 4.70 -5.92
N PHE A 26 -3.02 3.54 -6.38
CA PHE A 26 -2.30 2.27 -6.21
C PHE A 26 -1.27 2.16 -7.32
N ARG A 27 -0.02 1.95 -6.94
CA ARG A 27 1.12 1.85 -7.88
C ARG A 27 1.31 0.40 -8.29
N PHE A 28 1.57 -0.45 -7.31
CA PHE A 28 1.70 -1.88 -7.47
C PHE A 28 1.42 -2.59 -6.15
N ALA A 29 1.22 -3.90 -6.24
CA ALA A 29 1.02 -4.76 -5.09
C ALA A 29 1.97 -5.96 -5.18
N THR A 30 2.39 -6.47 -4.04
CA THR A 30 3.19 -7.68 -3.94
C THR A 30 2.69 -8.57 -2.82
N GLN A 31 2.91 -9.87 -2.96
CA GLN A 31 2.69 -10.84 -1.89
C GLN A 31 4.03 -11.05 -1.16
N ALA A 32 4.07 -10.72 0.13
CA ALA A 32 5.27 -10.84 0.96
C ALA A 32 5.37 -12.21 1.62
N GLU A 33 4.24 -12.76 2.08
CA GLU A 33 4.18 -14.03 2.79
C GLU A 33 2.96 -14.84 2.32
N THR A 34 3.04 -16.17 2.45
CA THR A 34 2.01 -17.11 1.97
C THR A 34 1.20 -17.73 3.11
N SER A 35 1.76 -17.84 4.33
CA SER A 35 1.08 -18.42 5.50
C SER A 35 1.39 -17.62 6.76
N PRO A 36 0.60 -16.57 7.08
CA PRO A 36 -0.64 -16.12 6.43
C PRO A 36 -0.40 -15.28 5.16
N PRO A 37 -1.31 -15.31 4.16
CA PRO A 37 -1.23 -14.48 2.96
C PRO A 37 -1.15 -13.01 3.33
N THR A 38 0.03 -12.41 3.11
CA THR A 38 0.30 -11.01 3.43
C THR A 38 0.58 -10.24 2.16
N PHE A 39 -0.30 -9.30 1.84
CA PHE A 39 -0.19 -8.41 0.69
C PHE A 39 0.32 -7.05 1.11
N ILE A 40 1.31 -6.54 0.39
CA ILE A 40 1.82 -5.19 0.54
C ILE A 40 1.38 -4.37 -0.67
N PHE A 41 0.62 -3.32 -0.41
CA PHE A 41 0.16 -2.37 -1.41
C PHE A 41 0.98 -1.09 -1.32
N PHE A 42 1.54 -0.69 -2.45
CA PHE A 42 2.25 0.57 -2.56
C PHE A 42 1.29 1.64 -3.07
N VAL A 43 1.05 2.63 -2.22
CA VAL A 43 0.14 3.75 -2.47
C VAL A 43 0.89 5.06 -2.36
N ASN A 44 0.35 6.12 -2.96
CA ASN A 44 0.91 7.47 -2.79
C ASN A 44 0.76 7.98 -1.35
N HIS A 45 -0.40 7.74 -0.73
CA HIS A 45 -0.71 8.21 0.62
C HIS A 45 -1.44 7.10 1.37
N GLU A 46 -0.80 6.55 2.39
CA GLU A 46 -1.38 5.47 3.21
C GLU A 46 -2.52 5.95 4.10
N ASP A 47 -2.43 7.19 4.59
CA ASP A 47 -3.45 7.79 5.47
C ASP A 47 -4.82 7.94 4.82
N MET A 48 -4.89 7.93 3.48
CA MET A 48 -6.15 8.04 2.73
C MET A 48 -6.84 6.69 2.53
N VAL A 49 -6.20 5.57 2.86
CA VAL A 49 -6.80 4.25 2.69
C VAL A 49 -7.75 3.98 3.85
N HIS A 50 -9.02 4.23 3.61
CA HIS A 50 -10.06 3.96 4.60
C HIS A 50 -10.36 2.45 4.72
N PHE A 51 -10.77 2.00 5.92
CA PHE A 51 -11.06 0.59 6.20
C PHE A 51 -12.10 -0.02 5.25
N GLY A 52 -13.07 0.78 4.79
CA GLY A 52 -14.09 0.33 3.83
C GLY A 52 -13.50 -0.06 2.48
N TYR A 53 -12.55 0.73 1.98
CA TYR A 53 -11.86 0.41 0.72
C TYR A 53 -10.90 -0.76 0.89
N GLN A 54 -10.26 -0.87 2.07
CA GLN A 54 -9.46 -2.04 2.41
C GLN A 54 -10.30 -3.33 2.39
N ARG A 55 -11.50 -3.33 3.00
CA ARG A 55 -12.42 -4.49 2.94
C ARG A 55 -12.86 -4.81 1.52
N TYR A 56 -13.10 -3.78 0.70
CA TYR A 56 -13.43 -3.99 -0.72
C TYR A 56 -12.31 -4.73 -1.47
N ILE A 57 -11.05 -4.33 -1.28
CA ILE A 57 -9.90 -5.04 -1.86
C ILE A 57 -9.82 -6.48 -1.32
N GLU A 58 -10.03 -6.67 -0.01
CA GLU A 58 -10.02 -8.01 0.60
C GLU A 58 -11.04 -8.95 -0.03
N ASN A 59 -12.28 -8.46 -0.21
CA ASN A 59 -13.35 -9.27 -0.78
C ASN A 59 -13.01 -9.70 -2.21
N ASN A 60 -12.48 -8.80 -3.05
CA ASN A 60 -12.05 -9.14 -4.40
C ASN A 60 -10.90 -10.16 -4.40
N LEU A 61 -9.96 -10.06 -3.45
CA LEU A 61 -8.89 -11.06 -3.30
C LEU A 61 -9.44 -12.42 -2.87
N ARG A 62 -10.43 -12.45 -1.97
CA ARG A 62 -11.11 -13.67 -1.55
C ARG A 62 -11.90 -14.32 -2.68
N GLU A 63 -12.60 -13.53 -3.48
CA GLU A 63 -13.37 -14.02 -4.63
C GLU A 63 -12.46 -14.66 -5.68
N ARG A 64 -11.26 -14.12 -5.90
CA ARG A 64 -10.36 -14.62 -6.95
C ARG A 64 -9.48 -15.78 -6.54
N TYR A 65 -8.97 -15.75 -5.30
CA TYR A 65 -7.99 -16.73 -4.82
C TYR A 65 -8.54 -17.67 -3.74
N SER A 66 -9.81 -17.54 -3.37
CA SER A 66 -10.52 -18.45 -2.46
C SER A 66 -9.76 -18.78 -1.18
N PHE A 67 -9.29 -17.74 -0.47
CA PHE A 67 -8.60 -17.87 0.83
C PHE A 67 -9.55 -18.25 1.98
N VAL A 68 -10.13 -19.45 1.93
CA VAL A 68 -11.03 -19.97 2.96
C VAL A 68 -10.22 -20.38 4.19
N GLY A 69 -10.68 -19.96 5.38
CA GLY A 69 -10.08 -20.35 6.66
C GLY A 69 -8.78 -19.62 7.05
N THR A 70 -8.20 -18.79 6.17
CA THR A 70 -7.01 -18.00 6.50
C THR A 70 -7.32 -16.50 6.50
N PRO A 71 -6.88 -15.73 7.52
CA PRO A 71 -7.00 -14.28 7.51
C PRO A 71 -6.04 -13.69 6.46
N ILE A 72 -6.54 -12.76 5.65
CA ILE A 72 -5.72 -12.01 4.70
C ILE A 72 -5.15 -10.80 5.43
N ARG A 73 -3.82 -10.66 5.42
CA ARG A 73 -3.15 -9.48 5.96
C ARG A 73 -2.87 -8.52 4.83
N MET A 74 -3.31 -7.27 4.98
CA MET A 74 -3.00 -6.20 4.04
C MET A 74 -2.21 -5.13 4.76
N ARG A 75 -1.09 -4.72 4.16
CA ARG A 75 -0.27 -3.61 4.61
C ARG A 75 -0.19 -2.59 3.49
N PHE A 76 -0.45 -1.33 3.82
CA PHE A 76 -0.26 -0.22 2.90
C PHE A 76 1.06 0.45 3.27
N ARG A 77 1.87 0.75 2.25
CA ARG A 77 3.09 1.54 2.42
C ARG A 77 3.08 2.70 1.45
N SER A 78 3.32 3.88 1.99
CA SER A 78 3.68 5.06 1.21
C SER A 78 5.20 5.17 1.13
N GLY A 79 5.77 4.69 0.03
CA GLY A 79 7.16 5.02 -0.32
C GLY A 79 7.20 6.36 -1.05
N THR A 80 8.17 7.19 -0.72
CA THR A 80 8.68 8.15 -1.71
C THR A 80 9.17 7.35 -2.91
N ASP A 81 8.96 7.84 -4.14
CA ASP A 81 9.34 7.07 -5.34
C ASP A 81 10.83 6.65 -5.30
N GLU A 82 11.68 7.42 -4.60
CA GLU A 82 13.09 7.12 -4.32
C GLU A 82 13.32 5.88 -3.41
N GLU A 83 12.44 5.63 -2.44
CA GLU A 83 12.51 4.44 -1.55
C GLU A 83 12.11 3.15 -2.27
N LEU A 84 11.28 3.26 -3.31
CA LEU A 84 10.78 2.13 -4.08
C LEU A 84 11.78 1.65 -5.15
N GLU A 85 12.73 2.52 -5.57
CA GLU A 85 13.84 2.20 -6.48
C GLU A 85 15.07 1.56 -5.77
N GLY A 86 15.02 1.32 -4.46
CA GLY A 86 16.12 0.67 -3.73
C GLY A 86 17.35 1.57 -3.50
N LYS A 87 17.22 2.89 -3.64
CA LYS A 87 18.29 3.83 -3.30
C LYS A 87 18.31 4.05 -1.78
N PRO A 88 19.45 3.84 -1.09
CA PRO A 88 19.52 4.07 0.35
C PRO A 88 19.26 5.55 0.65
N LYS A 89 18.45 5.83 1.67
CA LYS A 89 18.29 7.20 2.19
C LYS A 89 19.68 7.73 2.54
N ARG A 90 20.08 8.84 1.89
CA ARG A 90 21.17 9.66 2.40
C ARG A 90 20.76 10.07 3.80
N SER A 91 21.46 9.55 4.80
CA SER A 91 21.26 9.84 6.21
C SER A 91 21.19 11.35 6.41
N SER A 92 20.01 11.85 6.78
CA SER A 92 19.88 13.18 7.33
C SER A 92 20.39 13.15 8.77
N THR A 93 21.71 13.09 8.92
CA THR A 93 22.36 13.49 10.17
C THR A 93 22.13 14.99 10.33
N LYS A 94 21.03 15.40 10.97
CA LYS A 94 20.94 16.77 11.51
C LYS A 94 21.78 16.83 12.78
N LYS A 95 23.05 17.13 12.54
CA LYS A 95 24.05 17.59 13.50
C LYS A 95 23.78 19.06 13.83
N SER A 96 23.49 19.38 15.09
CA SER A 96 23.65 20.70 15.73
C SER A 96 23.05 20.60 17.14
N ALA A 97 23.79 20.25 18.21
CA ALA A 97 24.90 20.96 18.84
C ALA A 97 24.71 22.50 18.92
N LYS A 98 24.73 23.01 20.16
CA LYS A 98 24.87 24.42 20.59
C LYS A 98 23.56 25.23 20.50
N LYS A 99 22.98 25.71 21.61
CA LYS A 99 23.53 26.84 22.40
C LYS A 99 22.88 26.89 23.79
N LYS A 100 23.61 26.50 24.83
CA LYS A 100 23.45 27.01 26.21
C LYS A 100 24.42 28.17 26.35
N ARG A 101 23.91 29.38 26.56
CA ARG A 101 24.59 30.49 27.23
C ARG A 101 23.54 31.15 28.11
#